data_AF-A0A8T1W9Z9-F1
#
_entry.id   AF-A0A8T1W9Z9-F1
#
_cell.length_a   1.000
_cell.length_b   1.000
_cell.length_c   1.000
_cell.angle_alpha   90.00
_cell.angle_beta   90.00
_cell.angle_gamma   90.00
#
_symmetry.space_group_name_H-M   'P 1'
#
loop_
_entity.id
_entity.type
_entity.pdbx_description
1 polymer ?
#
loop_
_entity_poly.entity_id
_entity_poly.type
_entity_poly.pdbx_seq_one_letter_code
_entity_poly.pdbx_strand_id
1 'polypeptide(L)'
;MTASFVRGSSFSELSQTPDLPASNEDSDERTGLATDEKERIIGGVEASIAAFPYVVGIRTGLVETEDFYYFCSGALIDPEYVVTAAHCTEVPDLYVSIGSQYGSGPGEDNGKEIRVIKASQHPNKVMT
;
A
#
# COMPACT_ATOMS: atom_id res chain seq x y z
N MET A 1 -2.66 -26.76 -13.76
CA MET A 1 -3.15 -25.71 -12.84
C MET A 1 -2.47 -25.95 -11.51
N THR A 2 -1.50 -25.11 -11.13
CA THR A 2 -0.74 -25.26 -9.88
C THR A 2 -1.06 -24.07 -8.99
N ALA A 3 -1.83 -24.29 -7.93
CA ALA A 3 -1.99 -23.32 -6.85
C ALA A 3 -0.77 -23.46 -5.93
N SER A 4 0.06 -22.43 -5.86
CA SER A 4 1.13 -22.35 -4.87
C SER A 4 0.57 -21.65 -3.65
N PHE A 5 0.46 -22.38 -2.53
CA PHE A 5 0.11 -21.81 -1.25
C PHE A 5 1.24 -20.88 -0.81
N VAL A 6 0.96 -19.58 -0.69
CA VAL A 6 1.85 -18.66 0.02
C VAL A 6 1.88 -19.14 1.47
N ARG A 7 3.05 -19.61 1.93
CA ARG A 7 3.28 -19.91 3.34
C ARG A 7 2.99 -18.62 4.12
N GLY A 8 1.97 -18.64 4.96
CA GLY A 8 1.66 -17.52 5.83
C GLY A 8 2.82 -17.30 6.79
N SER A 9 3.54 -16.19 6.64
CA SER A 9 4.46 -15.69 7.64
C SER A 9 3.65 -15.03 8.74
N SER A 10 3.92 -15.42 10.00
CA SER A 10 3.38 -14.74 11.16
C SER A 10 3.90 -13.29 11.20
N PHE A 11 3.10 -12.35 11.70
CA PHE A 11 3.51 -10.95 11.88
C PHE A 11 4.79 -10.82 12.73
N SER A 12 5.05 -11.80 13.60
CA SER A 12 6.27 -11.92 14.41
C SER A 12 7.53 -12.38 13.65
N GLU A 13 7.39 -13.01 12.49
CA GLU A 13 8.55 -13.47 11.70
C GLU A 13 9.14 -12.35 10.82
N LEU A 14 8.37 -11.28 10.55
CA LEU A 14 8.85 -10.10 9.82
C LEU A 14 9.59 -9.09 10.69
N SER A 15 9.60 -9.25 12.02
CA SER A 15 10.29 -8.32 12.95
C SER A 15 11.75 -8.70 13.25
N GLN A 16 12.27 -9.78 12.67
CA GLN A 16 13.66 -10.20 12.83
C GLN A 16 14.43 -9.97 11.53
N THR A 17 14.73 -8.70 11.27
CA THR A 17 15.79 -8.34 10.31
C THR A 17 17.14 -8.85 10.83
N PRO A 18 18.01 -9.42 9.98
CA PRO A 18 19.41 -9.60 10.35
C PRO A 18 20.00 -8.22 10.65
N ASP A 19 20.63 -8.07 11.82
CA ASP A 19 21.29 -6.84 12.25
C ASP A 19 22.26 -6.35 11.16
N LEU A 20 21.87 -5.28 10.45
CA LEU A 20 22.79 -4.51 9.61
C LEU A 20 23.52 -3.51 10.52
N PRO A 21 24.85 -3.41 10.44
CA PRO A 21 25.62 -2.56 11.34
C PRO A 21 25.24 -1.10 11.16
N ALA A 22 25.04 -0.40 12.28
CA ALA A 22 24.85 1.04 12.32
C ALA A 22 26.02 1.73 11.59
N SER A 23 25.76 2.22 10.37
CA SER A 23 26.68 3.09 9.65
C SER A 23 26.36 4.54 9.98
N ASN A 24 27.30 5.11 10.73
CA ASN A 24 27.52 6.48 11.15
C ASN A 24 27.01 7.59 10.22
N GLU A 25 26.61 8.70 10.85
CA GLU A 25 26.43 10.00 10.21
C GLU A 25 27.72 10.41 9.49
N ASP A 26 27.65 10.60 8.17
CA ASP A 26 28.60 11.42 7.43
C ASP A 26 27.90 12.11 6.26
N SER A 27 28.21 13.39 6.09
CA SER A 27 27.52 14.34 5.23
C SER A 27 27.90 14.15 3.76
N ASP A 28 26.92 13.80 2.92
CA ASP A 28 27.05 13.95 1.47
C ASP A 28 25.97 14.90 0.93
N GLU A 29 26.45 16.04 0.46
CA GLU A 29 25.73 17.10 -0.23
C GLU A 29 25.07 16.54 -1.51
N ARG A 30 23.83 16.08 -1.42
CA ARG A 30 23.00 15.76 -2.60
C ARG A 30 22.29 17.01 -3.07
N THR A 31 22.68 17.47 -4.26
CA THR A 31 22.06 18.57 -5.00
C THR A 31 20.53 18.46 -4.94
N GLY A 32 19.91 19.46 -4.32
CA GLY A 32 18.49 19.53 -3.96
C GLY A 32 17.51 19.48 -5.14
N LEU A 33 17.38 18.30 -5.73
CA LEU A 33 16.30 17.86 -6.60
C LEU A 33 15.79 16.50 -6.09
N ALA A 34 15.67 16.37 -4.76
CA ALA A 34 14.97 15.26 -4.16
C ALA A 34 13.53 15.30 -4.69
N THR A 35 13.17 14.32 -5.51
CA THR A 35 11.78 13.87 -5.58
C THR A 35 11.31 13.74 -4.14
N ASP A 36 10.15 14.32 -3.86
CA ASP A 36 9.58 14.49 -2.52
C ASP A 36 9.21 13.11 -1.94
N GLU A 37 10.21 12.26 -1.68
CA GLU A 37 10.11 10.95 -1.08
C GLU A 37 10.05 11.17 0.41
N LYS A 38 8.96 11.79 0.86
CA LYS A 38 8.60 11.77 2.27
C LYS A 38 8.58 10.31 2.67
N GLU A 39 9.48 9.91 3.55
CA GLU A 39 9.42 8.63 4.25
C GLU A 39 8.02 8.52 4.88
N ARG A 40 7.11 7.83 4.19
CA ARG A 40 5.74 7.63 4.70
C ARG A 40 5.75 6.66 5.87
N ILE A 41 6.75 5.76 5.91
CA ILE A 41 6.98 4.77 6.94
C ILE A 41 8.29 5.10 7.65
N ILE A 42 8.20 5.56 8.90
CA ILE A 42 9.35 6.01 9.69
C ILE A 42 10.27 4.82 10.01
N GLY A 43 11.56 4.93 9.68
CA GLY A 43 12.55 3.86 9.89
C GLY A 43 12.34 2.64 8.99
N GLY A 44 11.50 2.77 7.97
CA GLY A 44 11.31 1.75 6.95
C GLY A 44 12.37 1.82 5.86
N VAL A 45 12.36 0.81 5.00
CA VAL A 45 13.10 0.81 3.73
C VAL A 45 12.13 0.56 2.59
N GLU A 46 12.52 0.92 1.37
CA GLU A 46 11.72 0.67 0.18
C GLU A 46 11.40 -0.83 0.04
N ALA A 47 10.12 -1.14 -0.19
CA ALA A 47 9.63 -2.49 -0.34
C ALA A 47 9.16 -2.72 -1.78
N SER A 48 9.67 -3.78 -2.41
CA SER A 48 9.21 -4.18 -3.74
C SER A 48 7.81 -4.78 -3.69
N ILE A 49 6.92 -4.36 -4.60
CA ILE A 49 5.57 -4.94 -4.74
C ILE A 49 5.60 -6.44 -5.06
N ALA A 50 6.69 -6.94 -5.64
CA ALA A 50 6.87 -8.36 -5.91
C ALA A 50 7.03 -9.20 -4.62
N ALA A 51 7.56 -8.61 -3.54
CA ALA A 51 7.70 -9.26 -2.24
C ALA A 51 6.37 -9.30 -1.46
N PHE A 52 5.52 -8.30 -1.68
CA PHE A 52 4.24 -8.13 -0.96
C PHE A 52 3.07 -7.91 -1.93
N PRO A 53 2.76 -8.88 -2.81
CA PRO A 53 1.79 -8.70 -3.90
C PRO A 53 0.35 -8.51 -3.42
N TYR A 54 0.07 -8.83 -2.16
CA TYR A 54 -1.23 -8.64 -1.52
C TYR A 54 -1.44 -7.20 -1.03
N VAL A 55 -0.40 -6.38 -0.93
CA VAL A 55 -0.55 -4.97 -0.50
C VAL A 55 -1.25 -4.20 -1.60
N VAL A 56 -2.29 -3.46 -1.21
CA VAL A 56 -3.05 -2.62 -2.14
C VAL A 56 -3.13 -1.19 -1.64
N GLY A 57 -3.19 -0.25 -2.58
CA GLY A 57 -3.42 1.15 -2.28
C GLY A 57 -4.88 1.54 -2.46
N ILE A 58 -5.43 2.28 -1.51
CA ILE A 58 -6.80 2.79 -1.55
C ILE A 58 -6.75 4.29 -1.85
N ARG A 59 -7.52 4.66 -2.87
CA ARG A 59 -7.51 6.00 -3.47
C ARG A 59 -8.93 6.54 -3.56
N THR A 60 -9.04 7.85 -3.50
CA THR A 60 -10.26 8.60 -3.76
C THR A 60 -9.93 9.74 -4.71
N GLY A 61 -10.86 10.13 -5.58
CA GLY A 61 -10.59 11.13 -6.61
C GLY A 61 -11.65 11.19 -7.69
N LEU A 62 -11.52 12.20 -8.55
CA LEU A 62 -12.36 12.36 -9.73
C LEU A 62 -11.63 11.80 -10.96
N VAL A 63 -12.26 10.84 -11.64
CA VAL A 63 -11.72 10.27 -12.90
C VAL A 63 -11.53 11.36 -13.96
N GLU A 64 -12.41 12.37 -13.97
CA GLU A 64 -12.40 13.46 -14.96
C GLU A 64 -11.15 14.34 -14.89
N THR A 65 -10.53 14.47 -13.72
CA THR A 65 -9.33 15.32 -13.53
C THR A 65 -8.06 14.53 -13.30
N GLU A 66 -8.13 13.19 -13.29
CA GLU A 66 -7.05 12.27 -12.91
C GLU A 66 -6.43 12.56 -11.53
N ASP A 67 -7.12 13.35 -10.70
CA ASP A 67 -6.67 13.69 -9.35
C ASP A 67 -7.05 12.57 -8.38
N PHE A 68 -6.29 11.47 -8.44
CA PHE A 68 -6.41 10.39 -7.47
C PHE A 68 -5.48 10.63 -6.29
N TYR A 69 -6.05 10.72 -5.09
CA TYR A 69 -5.32 10.83 -3.85
C TYR A 69 -5.25 9.48 -3.14
N TYR A 70 -4.03 8.98 -2.93
CA TYR A 70 -3.78 7.84 -2.05
C TYR A 70 -3.89 8.28 -0.59
N PHE A 71 -4.70 7.59 0.20
CA PHE A 71 -4.92 7.94 1.61
C PHE A 71 -4.95 6.74 2.55
N CYS A 72 -5.28 5.55 2.06
CA CYS A 72 -5.36 4.33 2.85
C CYS A 72 -4.68 3.17 2.14
N SER A 73 -4.46 2.09 2.88
CA SER A 73 -3.96 0.81 2.37
C SER A 73 -4.91 -0.33 2.73
N GLY A 74 -4.68 -1.49 2.13
CA GLY A 74 -5.39 -2.73 2.45
C GLY A 74 -4.60 -3.97 2.04
N ALA A 75 -5.23 -5.12 2.20
CA ALA A 75 -4.71 -6.41 1.79
C ALA A 75 -5.70 -7.14 0.87
N LEU A 76 -5.23 -7.61 -0.28
CA LEU A 76 -5.96 -8.50 -1.18
C LEU A 76 -5.99 -9.90 -0.56
N ILE A 77 -7.18 -10.34 -0.14
CA ILE A 77 -7.38 -11.65 0.51
C ILE A 77 -7.97 -12.69 -0.46
N ASP A 78 -8.54 -12.23 -1.55
CA ASP A 78 -9.18 -13.01 -2.61
C ASP A 78 -9.18 -12.15 -3.90
N PRO A 79 -9.26 -12.74 -5.11
CA PRO A 79 -9.30 -11.97 -6.36
C PRO A 79 -10.31 -10.82 -6.40
N GLU A 80 -11.41 -10.89 -5.64
CA GLU A 80 -12.46 -9.86 -5.61
C GLU A 80 -12.59 -9.15 -4.25
N TYR A 81 -11.80 -9.53 -3.24
CA TYR A 81 -11.94 -8.98 -1.88
C TYR A 81 -10.65 -8.40 -1.32
N VAL A 82 -10.79 -7.16 -0.84
CA VAL A 82 -9.77 -6.44 -0.09
C VAL A 82 -10.26 -6.18 1.33
N VAL A 83 -9.40 -6.43 2.30
CA VAL A 83 -9.61 -6.05 3.70
C VAL A 83 -8.87 -4.76 4.01
N THR A 84 -9.54 -3.85 4.70
CA THR A 84 -9.01 -2.56 5.16
C THR A 84 -9.73 -2.11 6.44
N ALA A 85 -9.34 -0.97 7.00
CA ALA A 85 -10.01 -0.36 8.14
C ALA A 85 -11.38 0.22 7.74
N ALA A 86 -12.35 0.17 8.66
CA ALA A 86 -13.70 0.64 8.39
C ALA A 86 -13.75 2.14 8.01
N HIS A 87 -12.92 2.98 8.64
CA HIS A 87 -12.88 4.41 8.34
C HIS A 87 -12.31 4.71 6.94
N CYS A 88 -11.50 3.82 6.38
CA CYS A 88 -10.97 3.97 5.02
C CYS A 88 -12.07 3.84 3.95
N THR A 89 -13.23 3.28 4.29
CA THR A 89 -14.33 3.11 3.35
C THR A 89 -15.39 4.22 3.42
N GLU A 90 -15.14 5.27 4.23
CA GLU A 90 -16.10 6.36 4.47
C GLU A 90 -15.83 7.58 3.61
N VAL A 91 -15.38 7.33 2.39
CA VAL A 91 -15.17 8.35 1.36
C VAL A 91 -15.96 7.96 0.11
N PRO A 92 -16.49 8.94 -0.64
CA PRO A 92 -17.08 8.66 -1.94
C PRO A 92 -16.01 8.19 -2.94
N ASP A 93 -16.45 7.45 -3.95
CA ASP A 93 -15.63 7.03 -5.10
C ASP A 93 -14.27 6.45 -4.72
N LEU A 94 -14.35 5.23 -4.18
CA LEU A 94 -13.20 4.42 -3.79
C LEU A 94 -12.63 3.65 -4.97
N TYR A 95 -11.30 3.71 -5.11
CA TYR A 95 -10.51 2.94 -6.05
C TYR A 95 -9.43 2.16 -5.32
N VAL A 96 -9.14 0.96 -5.80
CA VAL A 96 -8.07 0.11 -5.30
C VAL A 96 -7.03 -0.06 -6.41
N SER A 97 -5.79 0.30 -6.10
CA SER A 97 -4.62 0.00 -6.94
C SER A 97 -3.94 -1.27 -6.44
N ILE A 98 -3.78 -2.24 -7.34
CA ILE A 98 -3.16 -3.55 -7.08
C ILE A 98 -1.91 -3.65 -7.95
N GLY A 99 -0.80 -4.14 -7.38
CA GLY A 99 0.43 -4.37 -8.15
C GLY A 99 1.23 -3.09 -8.46
N SER A 100 0.91 -1.97 -7.81
CA SER A 100 1.74 -0.76 -7.86
C SER A 100 2.74 -0.74 -6.70
N GLN A 101 3.98 -0.35 -6.99
CA GLN A 101 4.98 -0.03 -5.97
C GLN A 101 4.84 1.40 -5.43
N TYR A 102 4.14 2.28 -6.15
CA TYR A 102 4.06 3.70 -5.84
C TYR A 102 2.66 4.12 -5.41
N GLY A 103 2.62 4.97 -4.38
CA GLY A 103 1.38 5.61 -3.94
C GLY A 103 0.79 6.59 -4.96
N SER A 104 1.45 6.86 -6.08
CA SER A 104 0.90 7.63 -7.22
C SER A 104 -0.06 6.80 -8.08
N GLY A 105 -0.15 5.48 -7.88
CA GLY A 105 -1.03 4.59 -8.63
C GLY A 105 -0.23 3.63 -9.49
N PRO A 106 -0.87 2.80 -10.33
CA PRO A 106 -0.14 1.85 -11.16
C PRO A 106 0.67 2.55 -12.26
N GLY A 107 0.33 3.76 -12.68
CA GLY A 107 1.07 4.46 -13.74
C GLY A 107 1.18 3.60 -15.02
N GLU A 108 2.38 3.56 -15.62
CA GLU A 108 2.72 2.64 -16.72
C GLU A 108 3.09 1.22 -16.24
N ASP A 109 3.17 1.01 -14.92
CA ASP A 109 3.46 -0.30 -14.37
C ASP A 109 2.24 -1.22 -14.58
N ASN A 110 2.47 -2.53 -14.65
CA ASN A 110 1.45 -3.57 -14.86
C ASN A 110 0.40 -3.68 -13.72
N GLY A 111 0.31 -2.68 -12.85
CA GLY A 111 -0.71 -2.61 -11.82
C GLY A 111 -2.10 -2.32 -12.41
N LYS A 112 -3.13 -2.61 -11.62
CA LYS A 112 -4.53 -2.40 -12.00
C LYS A 112 -5.18 -1.46 -11.02
N GLU A 113 -5.98 -0.54 -11.52
CA GLU A 113 -6.86 0.30 -10.71
C GLU A 113 -8.31 -0.14 -10.93
N ILE A 114 -9.01 -0.43 -9.83
CA ILE A 114 -10.34 -1.02 -9.84
C ILE A 114 -11.25 -0.20 -8.94
N ARG A 115 -12.43 0.18 -9.45
CA ARG A 115 -13.44 0.88 -8.66
C ARG A 115 -14.10 -0.07 -7.67
N VAL A 116 -14.21 0.34 -6.42
CA VAL A 116 -14.93 -0.40 -5.37
C VAL A 116 -16.43 -0.21 -5.58
N ILE A 117 -17.14 -1.32 -5.76
CA ILE A 117 -18.61 -1.31 -5.94
C ILE A 117 -19.38 -1.47 -4.62
N LYS A 118 -18.73 -2.01 -3.58
CA LYS A 118 -19.35 -2.28 -2.28
C LYS A 118 -18.29 -2.30 -1.19
N ALA A 119 -18.57 -1.60 -0.09
CA ALA A 119 -17.84 -1.71 1.16
C ALA A 119 -18.75 -2.36 2.21
N SER A 120 -18.24 -3.40 2.89
CA SER A 120 -18.96 -4.06 3.99
C SER A 120 -18.19 -3.80 5.29
N GLN A 121 -18.74 -2.96 6.15
CA GLN A 121 -18.13 -2.63 7.44
C GLN A 121 -18.57 -3.63 8.51
N HIS A 122 -17.72 -3.85 9.52
CA HIS A 122 -18.08 -4.66 10.67
C HIS A 122 -19.31 -4.07 11.40
N PRO A 123 -20.30 -4.89 11.83
CA PRO A 123 -21.55 -4.40 12.41
C PRO A 123 -21.37 -3.58 13.69
N ASN A 124 -20.32 -3.87 14.46
CA ASN A 124 -19.99 -3.15 15.69
C ASN A 124 -18.85 -2.14 15.51
N LYS A 125 -18.74 -1.49 14.35
CA LYS A 125 -17.76 -0.40 14.20
C LYS A 125 -18.10 0.73 15.18
N VAL A 126 -17.09 1.24 15.88
CA VAL A 126 -17.22 2.43 16.72
C VAL A 126 -16.31 3.49 16.13
N MET A 127 -16.91 4.63 15.78
CA MET A 127 -16.19 5.84 15.37
C MET A 127 -15.90 6.64 16.63
N THR A 128 -14.66 6.60 17.11
CA THR A 128 -14.16 7.45 18.20
C THR A 128 -13.21 8.49 17.66
#